data_AF-A0A509AET7-F1
#
_entry.id   AF-A0A509AET7-F1
#
_cell.length_a   1.000
_cell.length_b   1.000
_cell.length_c   1.000
_cell.angle_alpha   90.00
_cell.angle_beta   90.00
_cell.angle_gamma   90.00
#
_symmetry.space_group_name_H-M   'P 1'
#
loop_
_entity.id
_entity.type
_entity.pdbx_description
1 polymer ?
#
loop_
_entity_poly.entity_id
_entity_poly.type
_entity_poly.pdbx_seq_one_letter_code
_entity_poly.pdbx_strand_id
1 'polypeptide(L)'
;MAQNPWHITKLKELRTSKLEKVINKFQEENSHLMNIPKFKHIKNALSTIQEDSELIINKKSFNIAHICCVAQLQPTYINNVRDGIAIYLSNFMLKINHDIEGFSVCFNSIKLKEKEPITLNNDPTVMFLKISFKLLVIVLKENYKIKVKINNIEPSNMRMGIFGLIEAVMVDENFKDFYYEGKNNTFVRNNMTYSINDIISFTIRKITHADSGTNVKLLGFV
;
A
#
# COMPACT_ATOMS: atom_id res chain seq x y z
N MET A 1 -6.62 -14.97 -9.79
CA MET A 1 -7.99 -14.71 -9.30
C MET A 1 -8.42 -13.38 -9.88
N ALA A 2 -9.55 -13.33 -10.60
CA ALA A 2 -10.10 -12.08 -11.09
C ALA A 2 -10.65 -11.25 -9.91
N GLN A 3 -10.39 -9.95 -9.91
CA GLN A 3 -11.00 -9.02 -8.95
C GLN A 3 -12.43 -8.74 -9.39
N ASN A 4 -13.41 -8.99 -8.52
CA ASN A 4 -14.73 -8.43 -8.71
C ASN A 4 -14.66 -6.91 -8.49
N PRO A 5 -15.33 -6.07 -9.31
CA PRO A 5 -15.24 -4.62 -9.20
C PRO A 5 -15.56 -4.11 -7.80
N TRP A 6 -14.75 -3.19 -7.31
CA TRP A 6 -14.97 -2.54 -6.02
C TRP A 6 -15.78 -1.26 -6.20
N HIS A 7 -16.96 -1.22 -5.60
CA HIS A 7 -17.78 -0.02 -5.59
C HIS A 7 -17.42 0.87 -4.40
N ILE A 8 -16.82 2.03 -4.67
CA ILE A 8 -16.43 3.00 -3.63
C ILE A 8 -17.65 3.83 -3.25
N THR A 9 -18.21 3.53 -2.08
CA THR A 9 -19.35 4.28 -1.53
C THR A 9 -18.92 5.59 -0.86
N LYS A 10 -17.65 5.68 -0.45
CA LYS A 10 -17.10 6.88 0.19
C LYS A 10 -15.58 6.87 0.17
N LEU A 11 -14.97 8.02 -0.08
CA LEU A 11 -13.54 8.23 0.10
C LEU A 11 -13.31 9.42 1.04
N LYS A 12 -12.46 9.25 2.06
CA LYS A 12 -12.16 10.31 3.02
C LYS A 12 -10.66 10.40 3.28
N GLU A 13 -10.14 11.61 3.28
CA GLU A 13 -8.79 11.89 3.78
C GLU A 13 -8.65 11.50 5.25
N LEU A 14 -7.55 10.85 5.59
CA LEU A 14 -7.20 10.39 6.92
C LEU A 14 -6.02 11.21 7.45
N ARG A 15 -6.25 11.92 8.56
CA ARG A 15 -5.16 12.57 9.29
C ARG A 15 -4.21 11.52 9.83
N THR A 16 -2.91 11.75 9.74
CA THR A 16 -1.85 10.85 10.24
C THR A 16 -2.06 10.44 11.69
N SER A 17 -2.56 11.34 12.56
CA SER A 17 -2.86 11.03 13.96
C SER A 17 -3.97 9.98 14.17
N LYS A 18 -4.74 9.64 13.12
CA LYS A 18 -5.75 8.56 13.15
C LYS A 18 -5.26 7.27 12.50
N LEU A 19 -4.06 7.26 11.93
CA LEU A 19 -3.49 6.11 11.23
C LEU A 19 -3.34 4.91 12.17
N GLU A 20 -2.76 5.13 13.33
CA GLU A 20 -2.55 4.10 14.36
C GLU A 20 -3.87 3.39 14.73
N LYS A 21 -4.94 4.15 14.96
CA LYS A 21 -6.26 3.58 15.27
C LYS A 21 -6.80 2.66 14.17
N VAL A 22 -6.55 2.99 12.90
CA VAL A 22 -6.99 2.18 11.76
C VAL A 22 -6.17 0.89 11.66
N ILE A 23 -4.86 1.00 11.88
CA ILE A 23 -3.91 -0.11 11.84
C ILE A 23 -4.17 -1.08 13.00
N ASN A 24 -4.28 -0.58 14.22
CA ASN A 24 -4.57 -1.40 15.40
C ASN A 24 -5.88 -2.16 15.23
N LYS A 25 -6.91 -1.51 14.65
CA LYS A 25 -8.18 -2.17 14.35
C LYS A 25 -8.02 -3.34 13.36
N PHE A 26 -7.21 -3.22 12.31
CA PHE A 26 -6.91 -4.35 11.42
C PHE A 26 -6.20 -5.47 12.19
N GLN A 27 -5.21 -5.13 13.02
CA GLN A 27 -4.45 -6.11 13.79
C GLN A 27 -5.32 -6.86 14.80
N GLU A 28 -6.21 -6.15 15.51
CA GLU A 28 -7.18 -6.74 16.45
C GLU A 28 -8.13 -7.70 15.74
N GLU A 29 -8.80 -7.24 14.66
CA GLU A 29 -9.80 -8.02 13.93
C GLU A 29 -9.23 -9.27 13.24
N ASN A 30 -7.91 -9.30 12.98
CA ASN A 30 -7.25 -10.38 12.23
C ASN A 30 -6.08 -11.01 13.00
N SER A 31 -6.02 -10.82 14.33
CA SER A 31 -4.90 -11.25 15.18
C SER A 31 -4.61 -12.75 15.07
N HIS A 32 -5.65 -13.58 15.02
CA HIS A 32 -5.57 -15.03 14.84
C HIS A 32 -5.07 -15.47 13.46
N LEU A 33 -5.18 -14.60 12.44
CA LEU A 33 -4.70 -14.85 11.09
C LEU A 33 -3.22 -14.46 10.89
N MET A 34 -2.58 -13.84 11.88
CA MET A 34 -1.20 -13.33 11.75
C MET A 34 -0.13 -14.41 11.58
N ASN A 35 -0.48 -15.68 11.83
CA ASN A 35 0.38 -16.82 11.53
C ASN A 35 0.42 -17.14 10.03
N ILE A 36 -0.55 -16.67 9.25
CA ILE A 36 -0.57 -16.80 7.79
C ILE A 36 0.48 -15.83 7.20
N PRO A 37 1.40 -16.30 6.33
CA PRO A 37 2.49 -15.48 5.80
C PRO A 37 2.05 -14.14 5.19
N LYS A 38 0.91 -14.12 4.48
CA LYS A 38 0.37 -12.90 3.88
C LYS A 38 -0.03 -11.86 4.92
N PHE A 39 -0.69 -12.26 6.01
CA PHE A 39 -1.07 -11.37 7.10
C PHE A 39 0.15 -10.90 7.89
N LYS A 40 1.13 -11.78 8.13
CA LYS A 40 2.41 -11.42 8.74
C LYS A 40 3.14 -10.34 7.94
N HIS A 41 3.18 -10.49 6.61
CA HIS A 41 3.80 -9.50 5.73
C HIS A 41 3.06 -8.15 5.78
N ILE A 42 1.72 -8.16 5.74
CA ILE A 42 0.92 -6.93 5.92
C ILE A 42 1.19 -6.30 7.29
N LYS A 43 1.25 -7.09 8.37
CA LYS A 43 1.55 -6.58 9.72
C LYS A 43 2.91 -5.88 9.76
N ASN A 44 3.96 -6.50 9.20
CA ASN A 44 5.29 -5.91 9.17
C ASN A 44 5.31 -4.60 8.37
N ALA A 45 4.64 -4.59 7.20
CA ALA A 45 4.48 -3.40 6.37
C ALA A 45 3.78 -2.25 7.14
N LEU A 46 2.76 -2.58 7.94
CA LEU A 46 2.05 -1.62 8.78
C LEU A 46 2.92 -1.04 9.89
N SER A 47 3.77 -1.85 10.52
CA SER A 47 4.74 -1.37 11.51
C SER A 47 5.70 -0.35 10.90
N THR A 48 6.27 -0.64 9.73
CA THR A 48 7.13 0.32 9.02
C THR A 48 6.38 1.59 8.65
N ILE A 49 5.12 1.49 8.20
CA ILE A 49 4.28 2.66 7.91
C ILE A 49 4.05 3.54 9.16
N GLN A 50 3.90 2.93 10.34
CA GLN A 50 3.73 3.67 11.59
C GLN A 50 5.02 4.37 12.00
N GLU A 51 6.14 3.66 11.99
CA GLU A 51 7.48 4.16 12.33
C GLU A 51 7.89 5.33 11.42
N ASP A 52 7.68 5.17 10.11
CA ASP A 52 8.08 6.15 9.10
C ASP A 52 6.94 7.12 8.73
N SER A 53 5.88 7.23 9.54
CA SER A 53 4.68 8.03 9.19
C SER A 53 4.98 9.51 8.90
N GLU A 54 6.12 10.02 9.39
CA GLU A 54 6.65 11.36 9.13
C GLU A 54 7.23 11.56 7.71
N LEU A 55 7.47 10.47 6.97
CA LEU A 55 7.81 10.50 5.54
C LEU A 55 6.64 10.99 4.66
N ILE A 56 5.45 11.15 5.23
CA ILE A 56 4.33 11.77 4.52
C ILE A 56 4.25 13.26 4.86
N ILE A 57 4.51 14.08 3.84
CA ILE A 57 4.41 15.54 3.94
C ILE A 57 2.94 15.99 3.85
N ASN A 58 2.15 15.32 3.01
CA ASN A 58 0.79 15.75 2.70
C ASN A 58 -0.25 15.01 3.57
N LYS A 59 -1.04 15.76 4.34
CA LYS A 59 -2.17 15.25 5.14
C LYS A 59 -3.21 14.46 4.32
N LYS A 60 -3.16 14.57 2.99
CA LYS A 60 -4.02 13.89 2.02
C LYS A 60 -3.45 12.57 1.48
N SER A 61 -2.29 12.12 1.96
CA SER A 61 -1.62 10.94 1.41
C SER A 61 -2.25 9.64 1.90
N PHE A 62 -2.93 9.65 3.04
CA PHE A 62 -3.73 8.51 3.49
C PHE A 62 -5.21 8.80 3.31
N ASN A 63 -5.93 7.84 2.73
CA ASN A 63 -7.38 7.87 2.64
C ASN A 63 -7.98 6.60 3.26
N ILE A 64 -9.21 6.75 3.77
CA ILE A 64 -10.09 5.63 4.07
C ILE A 64 -11.18 5.56 3.02
N ALA A 65 -11.21 4.46 2.31
CA ALA A 65 -12.27 4.10 1.39
C ALA A 65 -13.30 3.23 2.10
N HIS A 66 -14.58 3.47 1.85
CA HIS A 66 -15.66 2.57 2.19
C HIS A 66 -16.08 1.84 0.92
N ILE A 67 -15.86 0.54 0.90
CA ILE A 67 -16.05 -0.28 -0.30
C ILE A 67 -17.22 -1.23 -0.06
N CYS A 68 -18.03 -1.40 -1.11
CA CYS A 68 -18.96 -2.51 -1.25
C CYS A 68 -18.51 -3.34 -2.45
N CYS A 69 -18.46 -4.67 -2.31
CA CYS A 69 -18.13 -5.56 -3.43
C CYS A 69 -18.71 -6.95 -3.21
N VAL A 70 -18.63 -7.77 -4.26
CA VAL A 70 -18.89 -9.21 -4.18
C VAL A 70 -17.54 -9.89 -3.95
N ALA A 71 -17.40 -10.58 -2.82
CA ALA A 71 -16.19 -11.31 -2.48
C ALA A 71 -16.39 -12.81 -2.75
N GLN A 72 -15.32 -13.45 -3.22
CA GLN A 72 -15.29 -14.90 -3.39
C GLN A 72 -14.96 -15.56 -2.05
N LEU A 73 -15.74 -16.58 -1.69
CA LEU A 73 -15.56 -17.41 -0.51
C LEU A 73 -15.21 -18.84 -0.97
N GLN A 74 -14.14 -19.40 -0.42
CA GLN A 74 -13.85 -20.83 -0.66
C GLN A 74 -14.73 -21.71 0.25
N PRO A 75 -15.11 -22.92 -0.19
CA PRO A 75 -16.01 -23.80 0.55
C PRO A 75 -15.52 -24.19 1.94
N THR A 76 -14.20 -24.32 2.07
CA THR A 76 -13.51 -24.60 3.34
C THR A 76 -13.81 -23.56 4.44
N TYR A 77 -14.20 -22.34 4.07
CA TYR A 77 -14.52 -21.25 5.00
C TYR A 77 -16.02 -21.05 5.23
N ILE A 78 -16.90 -21.98 4.81
CA ILE A 78 -18.35 -21.81 5.01
C ILE A 78 -18.73 -21.68 6.50
N ASN A 79 -18.03 -22.40 7.38
CA ASN A 79 -18.22 -22.32 8.84
C ASN A 79 -17.44 -21.17 9.49
N ASN A 80 -16.60 -20.47 8.72
CA ASN A 80 -15.84 -19.32 9.18
C ASN A 80 -15.72 -18.27 8.07
N VAL A 81 -16.88 -17.75 7.67
CA VAL A 81 -17.02 -16.85 6.53
C VAL A 81 -16.13 -15.63 6.67
N ARG A 82 -16.07 -15.04 7.86
CA ARG A 82 -15.31 -13.80 8.10
C ARG A 82 -13.83 -13.97 7.79
N ASP A 83 -13.23 -15.09 8.19
CA ASP A 83 -11.83 -15.39 7.91
C ASP A 83 -11.60 -15.69 6.43
N GLY A 84 -12.51 -16.43 5.80
CA GLY A 84 -12.47 -16.65 4.35
C GLY A 84 -12.49 -15.34 3.55
N ILE A 85 -13.34 -14.39 3.96
CA ILE A 85 -13.38 -13.05 3.36
C ILE A 85 -12.11 -12.25 3.66
N ALA A 86 -11.58 -12.31 4.89
CA ALA A 86 -10.33 -11.63 5.23
C ALA A 86 -9.16 -12.15 4.39
N ILE A 87 -9.09 -13.47 4.18
CA ILE A 87 -8.09 -14.12 3.32
C ILE A 87 -8.27 -13.66 1.87
N TYR A 88 -9.49 -13.64 1.35
CA TYR A 88 -9.79 -13.10 0.02
C TYR A 88 -9.29 -11.65 -0.12
N LEU A 89 -9.64 -10.76 0.83
CA LEU A 89 -9.25 -9.36 0.80
C LEU A 89 -7.73 -9.16 0.93
N SER A 90 -7.05 -10.02 1.69
CA SER A 90 -5.59 -9.95 1.89
C SER A 90 -4.81 -10.02 0.57
N ASN A 91 -5.36 -10.68 -0.45
CA ASN A 91 -4.73 -10.83 -1.76
C ASN A 91 -4.56 -9.50 -2.52
N PHE A 92 -5.36 -8.50 -2.16
CA PHE A 92 -5.34 -7.16 -2.77
C PHE A 92 -4.52 -6.15 -1.95
N MET A 93 -3.98 -6.55 -0.80
CA MET A 93 -3.18 -5.67 0.06
C MET A 93 -1.73 -5.60 -0.41
N LEU A 94 -1.13 -4.43 -0.18
CA LEU A 94 0.20 -4.01 -0.61
C LEU A 94 0.36 -3.97 -2.12
N LYS A 95 -0.67 -3.47 -2.80
CA LYS A 95 -0.77 -3.39 -4.27
C LYS A 95 -1.50 -2.12 -4.68
N ILE A 96 -1.21 -1.62 -5.88
CA ILE A 96 -2.08 -0.67 -6.56
C ILE A 96 -3.42 -1.35 -6.86
N ASN A 97 -4.49 -0.64 -6.54
CA ASN A 97 -5.84 -1.03 -6.89
C ASN A 97 -6.41 0.03 -7.84
N HIS A 98 -6.80 -0.41 -9.04
CA HIS A 98 -7.24 0.46 -10.12
C HIS A 98 -8.58 1.13 -9.84
N ASP A 99 -9.51 0.42 -9.18
CA ASP A 99 -10.84 0.96 -8.86
C ASP A 99 -10.75 2.19 -7.95
N ILE A 100 -9.70 2.29 -7.13
CA ILE A 100 -9.46 3.39 -6.18
C ILE A 100 -8.27 4.30 -6.53
N GLU A 101 -7.57 4.02 -7.63
CA GLU A 101 -6.37 4.75 -8.06
C GLU A 101 -5.37 4.97 -6.92
N GLY A 102 -5.09 3.92 -6.14
CA GLY A 102 -4.27 4.05 -4.93
C GLY A 102 -3.67 2.74 -4.46
N PHE A 103 -2.67 2.85 -3.59
CA PHE A 103 -1.98 1.71 -3.00
C PHE A 103 -2.75 1.20 -1.78
N SER A 104 -3.32 0.01 -1.89
CA SER A 104 -4.10 -0.65 -0.84
C SER A 104 -3.17 -1.15 0.26
N VAL A 105 -3.38 -0.71 1.50
CA VAL A 105 -2.49 -1.04 2.62
C VAL A 105 -3.09 -2.16 3.48
N CYS A 106 -4.23 -1.89 4.10
CA CYS A 106 -4.94 -2.84 4.95
C CYS A 106 -6.44 -2.53 4.97
N PHE A 107 -7.25 -3.46 5.46
CA PHE A 107 -8.70 -3.30 5.58
C PHE A 107 -9.16 -3.48 7.02
N ASN A 108 -10.37 -3.04 7.35
CA ASN A 108 -11.03 -3.42 8.61
C ASN A 108 -12.54 -3.25 8.49
N SER A 109 -13.25 -3.57 9.57
CA SER A 109 -14.70 -3.37 9.68
C SER A 109 -15.48 -4.12 8.60
N ILE A 110 -15.09 -5.36 8.28
CA ILE A 110 -15.83 -6.21 7.33
C ILE A 110 -17.25 -6.43 7.85
N LYS A 111 -18.24 -6.22 6.98
CA LYS A 111 -19.65 -6.49 7.22
C LYS A 111 -20.21 -7.31 6.07
N LEU A 112 -20.86 -8.41 6.40
CA LEU A 112 -21.64 -9.20 5.45
C LEU A 112 -22.95 -8.43 5.15
N LYS A 113 -23.34 -8.37 3.88
CA LYS A 113 -24.60 -7.77 3.43
C LYS A 113 -25.71 -8.79 3.23
N GLU A 114 -25.33 -10.06 3.21
CA GLU A 114 -26.19 -11.22 2.98
C GLU A 114 -25.91 -12.25 4.07
N LYS A 115 -26.91 -13.09 4.39
CA LYS A 115 -26.78 -14.13 5.41
C LYS A 115 -26.01 -15.35 4.89
N GLU A 116 -26.22 -15.70 3.62
CA GLU A 116 -25.70 -16.92 3.02
C GLU A 116 -24.99 -16.61 1.69
N PRO A 117 -23.91 -17.35 1.38
CA PRO A 117 -23.24 -17.24 0.10
C PRO A 117 -24.10 -17.76 -1.05
N ILE A 118 -23.93 -17.15 -2.22
CA ILE A 118 -24.55 -17.58 -3.47
C ILE A 118 -23.53 -18.39 -4.28
N THR A 119 -23.95 -19.50 -4.87
CA THR A 119 -23.14 -20.28 -5.84
C THR A 119 -23.54 -19.93 -7.27
N LEU A 120 -22.58 -19.96 -8.20
CA LEU A 120 -22.87 -19.81 -9.63
C LEU A 120 -23.18 -21.19 -10.21
N ASN A 121 -24.29 -21.31 -10.94
CA ASN A 121 -24.69 -22.55 -11.62
C ASN A 121 -24.73 -23.80 -10.72
N ASN A 122 -25.03 -23.61 -9.43
CA ASN A 122 -24.98 -24.67 -8.41
C ASN A 122 -23.60 -25.32 -8.24
N ASP A 123 -22.51 -24.68 -8.67
CA ASP A 123 -21.15 -25.14 -8.39
C ASP A 123 -20.78 -24.79 -6.94
N PRO A 124 -20.66 -25.79 -6.04
CA PRO A 124 -20.37 -25.53 -4.64
C PRO A 124 -18.89 -25.19 -4.42
N THR A 125 -18.03 -25.26 -5.44
CA THR A 125 -16.59 -25.00 -5.31
C THR A 125 -16.26 -23.52 -5.22
N VAL A 126 -17.17 -22.65 -5.67
CA VAL A 126 -17.00 -21.20 -5.64
C VAL A 126 -18.27 -20.52 -5.16
N MET A 127 -18.15 -19.85 -4.03
CA MET A 127 -19.23 -19.09 -3.39
C MET A 127 -18.95 -17.59 -3.44
N PHE A 128 -20.02 -16.80 -3.44
CA PHE A 128 -19.95 -15.35 -3.50
C PHE A 128 -20.81 -14.70 -2.43
N LEU A 129 -20.31 -13.61 -1.84
CA LEU A 129 -21.01 -12.83 -0.82
C LEU A 129 -20.86 -11.34 -1.08
N LYS A 130 -21.97 -10.59 -0.98
CA LYS A 130 -21.86 -9.14 -0.89
C LYS A 130 -21.32 -8.74 0.48
N ILE A 131 -20.27 -7.93 0.47
CA ILE A 131 -19.64 -7.40 1.67
C ILE A 131 -19.47 -5.89 1.59
N SER A 132 -19.26 -5.26 2.73
CA SER A 132 -18.68 -3.93 2.81
C SER A 132 -17.55 -3.88 3.82
N PHE A 133 -16.54 -3.06 3.57
CA PHE A 133 -15.40 -2.90 4.47
C PHE A 133 -14.80 -1.50 4.32
N LYS A 134 -13.87 -1.17 5.22
CA LYS A 134 -13.03 0.02 5.10
C LYS A 134 -11.65 -0.38 4.64
N LEU A 135 -11.09 0.37 3.71
CA LEU A 135 -9.74 0.18 3.19
C LEU A 135 -8.88 1.41 3.49
N LEU A 136 -7.72 1.19 4.08
CA LEU A 136 -6.66 2.17 4.17
C LEU A 136 -5.87 2.17 2.86
N VAL A 137 -5.78 3.35 2.26
CA VAL A 137 -5.13 3.57 0.97
C VAL A 137 -4.08 4.65 1.09
N ILE A 138 -2.92 4.44 0.49
CA ILE A 138 -1.95 5.51 0.23
C ILE A 138 -2.24 6.05 -1.18
N VAL A 139 -2.52 7.35 -1.24
CA VAL A 139 -2.78 8.08 -2.49
C VAL A 139 -1.46 8.61 -3.02
N LEU A 140 -1.04 8.09 -4.16
CA LEU A 140 0.16 8.51 -4.88
C LEU A 140 -0.30 9.15 -6.18
N LYS A 141 0.14 10.39 -6.45
CA LYS A 141 -0.23 11.13 -7.66
C LYS A 141 0.99 11.82 -8.25
N GLU A 142 0.95 12.03 -9.55
CA GLU A 142 1.95 12.86 -10.24
C GLU A 142 1.90 14.30 -9.70
N ASN A 143 3.07 14.94 -9.71
CA ASN A 143 3.35 16.27 -9.16
C ASN A 143 3.18 16.39 -7.63
N TYR A 144 2.98 15.28 -6.92
CA TYR A 144 2.99 15.30 -5.45
C TYR A 144 4.42 15.30 -4.93
N LYS A 145 4.66 16.15 -3.93
CA LYS A 145 5.89 16.18 -3.15
C LYS A 145 5.74 15.30 -1.91
N ILE A 146 6.61 14.32 -1.77
CA ILE A 146 6.68 13.37 -0.65
C ILE A 146 8.06 13.39 -0.01
N LYS A 147 8.20 12.86 1.21
CA LYS A 147 9.51 12.56 1.78
C LYS A 147 9.83 11.10 1.49
N VAL A 148 11.07 10.84 1.11
CA VAL A 148 11.58 9.48 0.87
C VAL A 148 12.88 9.32 1.62
N LYS A 149 13.15 8.08 2.05
CA LYS A 149 14.40 7.72 2.71
C LYS A 149 15.37 7.16 1.68
N ILE A 150 16.62 7.63 1.70
CA ILE A 150 17.69 7.04 0.89
C ILE A 150 18.07 5.70 1.51
N ASN A 151 17.92 4.63 0.74
CA ASN A 151 18.24 3.27 1.18
C ASN A 151 19.59 2.80 0.67
N ASN A 152 19.99 3.24 -0.53
CA ASN A 152 21.26 2.87 -1.14
C ASN A 152 21.75 3.97 -2.09
N ILE A 153 23.07 4.13 -2.17
CA ILE A 153 23.74 5.06 -3.07
C ILE A 153 24.84 4.29 -3.81
N GLU A 154 24.78 4.34 -5.13
CA GLU A 154 25.74 3.80 -6.09
C GLU A 154 26.15 4.92 -7.06
N PRO A 155 27.28 4.83 -7.76
CA PRO A 155 27.81 5.91 -8.61
C PRO A 155 26.82 6.50 -9.63
N SER A 156 25.86 5.71 -10.12
CA SER A 156 24.86 6.11 -11.10
C SER A 156 23.42 5.96 -10.60
N ASN A 157 23.22 5.69 -9.30
CA ASN A 157 21.90 5.36 -8.78
C ASN A 157 21.76 5.74 -7.31
N MET A 158 20.65 6.40 -6.98
CA MET A 158 20.22 6.67 -5.61
C MET A 158 18.88 5.98 -5.43
N ARG A 159 18.87 4.84 -4.74
CA ARG A 159 17.64 4.10 -4.47
C ARG A 159 17.03 4.65 -3.19
N MET A 160 15.80 5.13 -3.33
CA MET A 160 15.03 5.65 -2.22
C MET A 160 13.80 4.78 -2.03
N GLY A 161 13.14 4.93 -0.89
CA GLY A 161 11.86 4.28 -0.67
C GLY A 161 10.99 5.04 0.30
N ILE A 162 9.72 4.71 0.25
CA ILE A 162 8.74 5.10 1.25
C ILE A 162 8.18 3.83 1.90
N PHE A 163 8.23 3.81 3.24
CA PHE A 163 7.77 2.71 4.10
C PHE A 163 8.44 1.35 3.86
N GLY A 164 9.57 1.30 3.14
CA GLY A 164 10.17 0.03 2.70
C GLY A 164 9.29 -0.79 1.74
N LEU A 165 8.23 -0.20 1.19
CA LEU A 165 7.23 -0.89 0.35
C LEU A 165 7.26 -0.42 -1.10
N ILE A 166 7.55 0.86 -1.31
CA ILE A 166 7.46 1.52 -2.61
C ILE A 166 8.81 2.13 -2.91
N GLU A 167 9.39 1.70 -4.02
CA GLU A 167 10.69 2.20 -4.49
C GLU A 167 10.50 3.58 -5.11
N ALA A 168 11.41 4.51 -4.81
CA ALA A 168 11.49 5.80 -5.45
C ALA A 168 12.84 5.90 -6.17
N VAL A 169 12.79 6.30 -7.44
CA VAL A 169 13.95 6.33 -8.34
C VAL A 169 14.00 7.70 -9.00
N MET A 170 15.17 8.34 -8.96
CA MET A 170 15.39 9.55 -9.75
C MET A 170 15.52 9.20 -11.23
N VAL A 171 14.91 10.00 -12.10
CA VAL A 171 15.12 9.86 -13.55
C VAL A 171 16.45 10.48 -13.98
N ASP A 172 17.16 9.79 -14.88
CA ASP A 172 18.57 10.03 -15.28
C ASP A 172 18.92 11.49 -15.59
N GLU A 173 17.99 12.23 -16.20
CA GLU A 173 18.18 13.64 -16.55
C GLU A 173 18.54 14.52 -15.34
N ASN A 174 18.12 14.13 -14.12
CA ASN A 174 18.38 14.87 -12.89
C ASN A 174 19.69 14.50 -12.21
N PHE A 175 20.36 13.40 -12.60
CA PHE A 175 21.64 13.01 -12.01
C PHE A 175 22.81 13.89 -12.48
N LYS A 176 22.64 14.66 -13.57
CA LYS A 176 23.70 15.51 -14.13
C LYS A 176 24.24 16.55 -13.15
N ASP A 177 23.42 16.97 -12.19
CA ASP A 177 23.79 17.97 -11.18
C ASP A 177 24.42 17.33 -9.92
N PHE A 178 24.49 16.01 -9.85
CA PHE A 178 25.03 15.28 -8.71
C PHE A 178 26.44 14.80 -8.99
N TYR A 179 27.32 14.98 -8.00
CA TYR A 179 28.65 14.37 -7.98
C TYR A 179 28.67 13.24 -6.95
N TYR A 180 29.18 12.07 -7.34
CA TYR A 180 29.34 10.92 -6.45
C TYR A 180 30.69 10.98 -5.72
N GLU A 181 30.66 10.93 -4.39
CA GLU A 181 31.86 10.82 -3.56
C GLU A 181 32.07 9.38 -3.08
N GLY A 182 32.90 8.63 -3.82
CA GLY A 182 33.09 7.19 -3.59
C GLY A 182 33.77 6.80 -2.27
N LYS A 183 34.41 7.73 -1.55
CA LYS A 183 34.98 7.43 -0.22
C LYS A 183 33.89 7.22 0.83
N ASN A 184 32.80 7.96 0.70
CA ASN A 184 31.72 8.00 1.68
C ASN A 184 30.43 7.35 1.14
N ASN A 185 30.42 6.94 -0.14
CA ASN A 185 29.23 6.48 -0.86
C ASN A 185 28.08 7.49 -0.73
N THR A 186 28.38 8.76 -0.97
CA THR A 186 27.43 9.88 -0.90
C THR A 186 27.27 10.56 -2.25
N PHE A 187 26.16 11.27 -2.40
CA PHE A 187 25.97 12.21 -3.51
C PHE A 187 26.05 13.64 -3.01
N VAL A 188 26.60 14.55 -3.81
CA VAL A 188 26.67 15.98 -3.50
C VAL A 188 26.00 16.77 -4.63
N ARG A 189 25.12 17.71 -4.27
CA ARG A 189 24.52 18.68 -5.21
C ARG A 189 24.34 20.01 -4.50
N ASN A 190 24.76 21.11 -5.14
CA ASN A 190 24.62 22.47 -4.60
C ASN A 190 25.15 22.62 -3.15
N ASN A 191 26.31 22.02 -2.85
CA ASN A 191 26.91 21.95 -1.50
C ASN A 191 26.09 21.19 -0.44
N MET A 192 25.04 20.47 -0.83
CA MET A 192 24.29 19.58 0.04
C MET A 192 24.74 18.14 -0.18
N THR A 193 25.08 17.45 0.90
CA THR A 193 25.46 16.04 0.90
C THR A 193 24.23 15.17 1.18
N TYR A 194 24.08 14.12 0.39
CA TYR A 194 23.03 13.12 0.45
C TYR A 194 23.67 11.78 0.81
N SER A 195 23.24 11.21 1.93
CA SER A 195 23.78 10.00 2.53
C SER A 195 22.69 8.96 2.76
N ILE A 196 23.10 7.70 2.95
CA ILE A 196 22.17 6.63 3.31
C ILE A 196 21.44 6.99 4.61
N ASN A 197 20.15 6.69 4.67
CA ASN A 197 19.18 7.04 5.72
C ASN A 197 18.70 8.50 5.75
N ASP A 198 19.24 9.39 4.91
CA ASP A 198 18.70 10.74 4.82
C ASP A 198 17.26 10.73 4.31
N ILE A 199 16.45 11.62 4.88
CA ILE A 199 15.06 11.84 4.48
C ILE A 199 15.01 13.10 3.64
N ILE A 200 14.66 12.95 2.36
CA ILE A 200 14.68 14.03 1.39
C ILE A 200 13.33 14.25 0.75
N SER A 201 13.12 15.47 0.25
CA SER A 201 11.94 15.77 -0.56
C SER A 201 12.08 15.16 -1.95
N PHE A 202 11.00 14.58 -2.46
CA PHE A 202 10.94 13.98 -3.79
C PHE A 202 9.61 14.33 -4.46
N THR A 203 9.67 14.75 -5.71
CA THR A 203 8.49 15.07 -6.52
C THR A 203 8.21 13.91 -7.48
N ILE A 204 7.02 13.32 -7.36
CA ILE A 204 6.58 12.21 -8.21
C ILE A 204 6.29 12.77 -9.61
N ARG A 205 7.00 12.28 -10.62
CA ARG A 205 6.72 12.59 -12.04
C ARG A 205 5.82 11.53 -12.68
N LYS A 206 6.05 10.27 -12.34
CA LYS A 206 5.31 9.12 -12.89
C LYS A 206 5.25 8.00 -11.88
N ILE A 207 4.16 7.24 -11.90
CA ILE A 207 3.97 6.03 -11.09
C ILE A 207 3.95 4.84 -12.04
N THR A 208 4.70 3.79 -11.70
CA THR A 208 4.73 2.54 -12.46
C THR A 208 4.56 1.36 -11.52
N HIS A 209 4.01 0.25 -12.02
CA HIS A 209 3.82 -0.98 -11.26
C HIS A 209 3.66 -2.14 -12.26
N ALA A 210 3.80 -3.38 -11.79
CA ALA A 210 3.45 -4.55 -12.57
C ALA A 210 1.93 -4.65 -12.78
N ASP A 211 1.48 -5.42 -13.77
CA ASP A 211 0.04 -5.60 -14.07
C ASP A 211 -0.76 -6.16 -12.88
N SER A 212 -0.10 -6.88 -11.97
CA SER A 212 -0.66 -7.38 -10.72
C SER A 212 -0.84 -6.32 -9.64
N GLY A 213 -0.45 -5.06 -9.90
CA GLY A 213 -0.41 -3.95 -8.96
C GLY A 213 0.79 -3.97 -8.00
N THR A 214 1.70 -4.94 -8.11
CA THR A 214 2.91 -5.04 -7.26
C THR A 214 4.10 -4.26 -7.86
N ASN A 215 5.25 -4.26 -7.18
CA ASN A 215 6.49 -3.62 -7.63
C ASN A 215 6.28 -2.14 -8.01
N VAL A 216 5.61 -1.42 -7.12
CA VAL A 216 5.29 -0.01 -7.33
C VAL A 216 6.57 0.81 -7.27
N LYS A 217 6.81 1.60 -8.32
CA LYS A 217 7.94 2.53 -8.41
C LYS A 217 7.46 3.94 -8.70
N LEU A 218 8.01 4.89 -7.95
CA LEU A 218 7.83 6.31 -8.14
C LEU A 218 9.05 6.84 -8.92
N LEU A 219 8.82 7.30 -10.14
CA LEU A 219 9.84 7.97 -10.95
C LEU A 219 9.70 9.46 -10.76
N GLY A 220 10.80 10.16 -10.50
CA GLY A 220 10.72 11.56 -10.12
C GLY A 220 12.07 12.22 -9.93
N PHE A 221 12.09 13.27 -9.11
CA PHE A 221 13.26 14.12 -8.89
C PHE A 221 13.28 14.70 -7.47
N VAL A 222 14.50 15.01 -7.02
CA VAL A 222 14.81 15.63 -5.73
C VAL A 222 15.00 17.13 -5.91
#